data_AF-A0AAW7ZFV8-F1
#
_entry.id   AF-A0AAW7ZFV8-F1
#
_cell.length_a   1.000
_cell.length_b   1.000
_cell.length_c   1.000
_cell.angle_alpha   90.00
_cell.angle_beta   90.00
_cell.angle_gamma   90.00
#
_symmetry.space_group_name_H-M   'P 1'
#
loop_
_entity.id
_entity.type
_entity.pdbx_description
1 polymer ?
#
loop_
_entity_poly.entity_id
_entity_poly.type
_entity_poly.pdbx_seq_one_letter_code
_entity_poly.pdbx_strand_id
1 'polypeptide(L)'
;MQTVNLPINNNEFNLQQCYQCGKCTAGCPVAFAMDIAPNKIIRMLQFGLLEETFRTETIWLCASCATCSTRCPKGVDLAKLMDSLRQKAIERGIRPTGRGRRVSIFNSLFLSDLEKYGRTHEMGLMMKYNLNTLDPLKNAFMGFFLFTKGKLNIGPHRIKGAKDIKRIMENVKRLEAEKK
;
A
#
# COMPACT_ATOMS: atom_id res chain seq x y z
N MET A 1 17.94 -16.40 -24.38
CA MET A 1 17.47 -15.56 -23.27
C MET A 1 16.06 -15.99 -22.91
N GLN A 2 15.91 -16.75 -21.82
CA GLN A 2 14.63 -17.31 -21.42
C GLN A 2 13.68 -16.19 -21.01
N THR A 3 12.48 -16.18 -21.58
CA THR A 3 11.35 -15.37 -21.13
C THR A 3 11.02 -15.80 -19.70
N VAL A 4 11.39 -14.98 -18.73
CA VAL A 4 10.98 -15.17 -17.33
C VAL A 4 9.45 -15.13 -17.34
N ASN A 5 8.82 -16.27 -17.03
CA ASN A 5 7.38 -16.39 -16.79
C ASN A 5 7.03 -15.62 -15.51
N LEU A 6 7.06 -14.30 -15.60
CA LEU A 6 6.57 -13.41 -14.58
C LEU A 6 5.05 -13.44 -14.70
N PRO A 7 4.29 -13.71 -13.62
CA PRO A 7 2.84 -13.50 -13.59
C PRO A 7 2.46 -12.04 -13.87
N ILE A 8 3.42 -11.13 -13.97
CA ILE A 8 3.29 -9.74 -14.42
C ILE A 8 3.68 -9.72 -15.89
N ASN A 9 2.74 -9.41 -16.79
CA ASN A 9 3.07 -9.29 -18.21
C ASN A 9 4.07 -8.13 -18.38
N ASN A 10 5.32 -8.43 -18.71
CA ASN A 10 6.37 -7.43 -18.89
C ASN A 10 6.00 -6.34 -19.93
N ASN A 11 5.13 -6.67 -20.88
CA ASN A 11 4.62 -5.71 -21.87
C ASN A 11 3.63 -4.71 -21.26
N GLU A 12 2.92 -5.06 -20.19
CA GLU A 12 1.93 -4.17 -19.56
C GLU A 12 2.59 -2.93 -18.94
N PHE A 13 3.81 -3.06 -18.41
CA PHE A 13 4.51 -2.00 -17.68
C PHE A 13 5.71 -1.42 -18.41
N ASN A 14 6.00 -1.85 -19.65
CA ASN A 14 7.15 -1.41 -20.44
C ASN A 14 8.49 -1.51 -19.69
N LEU A 15 8.66 -2.52 -18.83
CA LEU A 15 9.81 -2.62 -17.92
C LEU A 15 11.15 -2.68 -18.68
N GLN A 16 11.17 -3.33 -19.85
CA GLN A 16 12.36 -3.46 -20.69
C GLN A 16 12.83 -2.12 -21.29
N GLN A 17 11.96 -1.11 -21.39
CA GLN A 17 12.34 0.21 -21.87
C GLN A 17 13.06 1.06 -20.82
N CYS A 18 13.00 0.66 -19.53
CA CYS A 18 13.63 1.39 -18.45
C CYS A 18 15.17 1.32 -18.55
N TYR A 19 15.80 2.46 -18.77
CA TYR A 19 17.27 2.60 -18.80
C TYR A 19 17.88 3.09 -17.48
N GLN A 20 17.14 2.97 -16.36
CA GLN A 20 17.64 3.27 -15.02
C GLN A 20 18.06 4.73 -14.76
N CYS A 21 17.36 5.71 -15.34
CA CYS A 21 17.62 7.15 -15.11
C CYS A 21 17.50 7.65 -13.65
N GLY A 22 16.89 6.88 -12.76
CA GLY A 22 16.73 7.24 -11.34
C GLY A 22 15.70 8.35 -11.03
N LYS A 23 15.05 8.97 -12.04
CA LYS A 23 14.09 10.06 -11.83
C LYS A 23 12.92 9.69 -10.92
N CYS A 24 12.46 8.43 -10.98
CA CYS A 24 11.43 7.92 -10.08
C CYS A 24 11.88 7.88 -8.62
N THR A 25 13.16 7.62 -8.36
CA THR A 25 13.74 7.60 -7.01
C THR A 25 13.96 9.02 -6.50
N ALA A 26 14.54 9.89 -7.32
CA ALA A 26 14.77 11.29 -6.96
C ALA A 26 13.45 12.05 -6.68
N GLY A 27 12.38 11.72 -7.42
CA GLY A 27 11.06 12.32 -7.21
C GLY A 27 10.19 11.65 -6.14
N CYS A 28 10.64 10.57 -5.52
CA CYS A 28 9.83 9.82 -4.55
C CYS A 28 9.89 10.49 -3.16
N PRO A 29 8.76 10.97 -2.61
CA PRO A 29 8.76 11.64 -1.31
C PRO A 29 9.07 10.71 -0.14
N VAL A 30 8.92 9.39 -0.32
CA VAL A 30 9.12 8.37 0.71
C VAL A 30 10.38 7.53 0.48
N ALA A 31 11.24 7.90 -0.47
CA ALA A 31 12.45 7.16 -0.78
C ALA A 31 13.39 7.01 0.44
N PHE A 32 13.45 8.02 1.31
CA PHE A 32 14.27 8.00 2.52
C PHE A 32 13.88 6.88 3.51
N ALA A 33 12.63 6.40 3.43
CA ALA A 33 12.12 5.34 4.28
C ALA A 33 12.16 3.97 3.57
N MET A 34 12.40 3.90 2.26
CA MET A 34 12.44 2.64 1.53
C MET A 34 13.74 1.88 1.81
N ASP A 35 13.67 0.56 1.83
CA ASP A 35 14.85 -0.33 1.90
C ASP A 35 15.58 -0.39 0.56
N ILE A 36 14.85 -0.27 -0.55
CA ILE A 36 15.38 -0.29 -1.90
C ILE A 36 14.76 0.86 -2.71
N ALA A 37 15.59 1.53 -3.52
CA ALA A 37 15.10 2.62 -4.35
C ALA A 37 14.07 2.14 -5.40
N PRO A 38 13.02 2.92 -5.72
CA PRO A 38 11.99 2.50 -6.69
C PRO A 38 12.53 2.05 -8.06
N ASN A 39 13.58 2.69 -8.58
CA ASN A 39 14.19 2.27 -9.85
C ASN A 39 14.84 0.87 -9.77
N LYS A 40 15.38 0.50 -8.60
CA LYS A 40 16.00 -0.80 -8.38
C LYS A 40 14.96 -1.93 -8.37
N ILE A 41 13.72 -1.67 -7.95
CA ILE A 41 12.61 -2.64 -8.10
C ILE A 41 12.39 -2.97 -9.58
N ILE A 42 12.36 -1.97 -10.46
CA ILE A 42 12.28 -2.20 -11.91
C ILE A 42 13.47 -3.04 -12.40
N ARG A 43 14.69 -2.73 -11.91
CA ARG A 43 15.89 -3.48 -12.29
C ARG A 43 15.84 -4.95 -11.87
N MET A 44 15.34 -5.22 -10.66
CA MET A 44 15.13 -6.59 -10.18
C MET A 44 14.16 -7.34 -11.09
N LEU A 45 13.06 -6.73 -11.48
CA LEU A 45 12.08 -7.34 -12.40
C LEU A 45 12.66 -7.56 -13.81
N GLN A 46 13.49 -6.63 -14.32
CA GLN A 46 14.21 -6.82 -15.59
C GLN A 46 15.11 -8.07 -15.55
N PHE A 47 15.68 -8.39 -14.38
CA PHE A 47 16.49 -9.59 -14.15
C PHE A 47 15.67 -10.83 -13.78
N GLY A 48 14.34 -10.74 -13.72
CA GLY A 48 13.48 -11.86 -13.34
C GLY A 48 13.45 -12.16 -11.83
N LEU A 49 13.99 -11.27 -11.00
CA LEU A 49 14.06 -11.42 -9.53
C LEU A 49 12.74 -11.03 -8.86
N LEU A 50 11.65 -11.65 -9.28
CA LEU A 50 10.31 -11.32 -8.80
C LEU A 50 10.10 -11.67 -7.34
N GLU A 51 10.54 -12.87 -6.92
CA GLU A 51 10.34 -13.33 -5.54
C GLU A 51 11.04 -12.42 -4.53
N GLU A 52 12.19 -11.88 -4.91
CA GLU A 52 12.97 -10.93 -4.14
C GLU A 52 12.24 -9.60 -4.00
N THR A 53 11.49 -9.16 -5.02
CA THR A 53 10.71 -7.91 -4.90
C THR A 53 9.63 -7.98 -3.84
N PHE A 54 9.00 -9.16 -3.62
CA PHE A 54 7.98 -9.32 -2.59
C PHE A 54 8.52 -9.23 -1.17
N ARG A 55 9.82 -9.50 -0.99
CA ARG A 55 10.50 -9.42 0.31
C ARG A 55 10.91 -7.99 0.69
N THR A 56 10.83 -7.04 -0.24
CA THR A 56 11.20 -5.65 0.01
C THR A 56 10.11 -4.91 0.80
N GLU A 57 10.50 -3.99 1.67
CA GLU A 57 9.55 -3.06 2.31
C GLU A 57 9.03 -2.00 1.31
N THR A 58 9.79 -1.74 0.25
CA THR A 58 9.53 -0.70 -0.75
C THR A 58 8.13 -0.76 -1.36
N ILE A 59 7.67 -1.96 -1.76
CA ILE A 59 6.33 -2.13 -2.35
C ILE A 59 5.22 -1.80 -1.34
N TRP A 60 5.48 -1.96 -0.04
CA TRP A 60 4.53 -1.68 1.04
C TRP A 60 4.55 -0.21 1.47
N LEU A 61 5.71 0.45 1.35
CA LEU A 61 5.89 1.86 1.70
C LEU A 61 5.49 2.82 0.58
N CYS A 62 5.33 2.34 -0.65
CA CYS A 62 4.87 3.16 -1.78
C CYS A 62 3.51 3.80 -1.46
N ALA A 63 3.46 5.12 -1.45
CA ALA A 63 2.25 5.91 -1.19
C ALA A 63 1.33 6.09 -2.41
N SER A 64 1.62 5.41 -3.53
CA SER A 64 0.86 5.49 -4.79
C SER A 64 0.57 6.90 -5.29
N CYS A 65 1.47 7.86 -5.01
CA CYS A 65 1.32 9.27 -5.39
C CYS A 65 1.50 9.57 -6.89
N ALA A 66 1.83 8.56 -7.71
CA ALA A 66 2.01 8.64 -9.17
C ALA A 66 3.08 9.63 -9.71
N THR A 67 3.86 10.29 -8.85
CA THR A 67 4.96 11.19 -9.28
C THR A 67 5.96 10.50 -10.19
N CYS A 68 6.32 9.25 -9.86
CA CYS A 68 7.25 8.44 -10.65
C CYS A 68 6.72 8.11 -12.04
N SER A 69 5.46 7.65 -12.14
CA SER A 69 4.81 7.33 -13.41
C SER A 69 4.71 8.56 -14.32
N THR A 70 4.24 9.68 -13.76
CA THR A 70 4.03 10.93 -14.50
C THR A 70 5.32 11.51 -15.08
N ARG A 71 6.43 11.37 -14.34
CA ARG A 71 7.72 11.95 -14.72
C ARG A 71 8.58 11.03 -15.57
N CYS A 72 8.18 9.77 -15.78
CA CYS A 72 9.00 8.77 -16.44
C CYS A 72 9.17 9.08 -17.94
N PRO A 73 10.42 9.28 -18.45
CA PRO A 73 10.65 9.55 -19.87
C PRO A 73 10.38 8.35 -20.79
N LYS A 74 10.17 7.15 -20.22
CA LYS A 74 9.87 5.91 -20.95
C LYS A 74 8.44 5.42 -20.71
N GLY A 75 7.61 6.20 -20.04
CA GLY A 75 6.21 5.85 -19.79
C GLY A 75 6.01 4.59 -18.92
N VAL A 76 6.99 4.24 -18.08
CA VAL A 76 6.83 3.13 -17.11
C VAL A 76 5.87 3.57 -16.00
N ASP A 77 4.73 2.90 -15.88
CA ASP A 77 3.78 3.14 -14.80
C ASP A 77 4.21 2.41 -13.51
N LEU A 78 5.17 3.03 -12.82
CA LEU A 78 5.75 2.46 -11.61
C LEU A 78 4.77 2.44 -10.43
N ALA A 79 3.84 3.40 -10.34
CA ALA A 79 2.83 3.41 -9.28
C ALA A 79 1.92 2.20 -9.38
N LYS A 80 1.35 1.94 -10.57
CA LYS A 80 0.53 0.75 -10.82
C LYS A 80 1.34 -0.54 -10.61
N LEU A 81 2.61 -0.56 -11.04
CA LEU A 81 3.49 -1.71 -10.83
C LEU A 81 3.65 -2.04 -9.33
N MET A 82 3.92 -1.04 -8.49
CA MET A 82 4.07 -1.23 -7.05
C MET A 82 2.80 -1.77 -6.40
N ASP A 83 1.63 -1.26 -6.80
CA ASP A 83 0.34 -1.74 -6.32
C ASP A 83 0.06 -3.19 -6.77
N SER A 84 0.37 -3.53 -8.03
CA SER A 84 0.27 -4.91 -8.54
C SER A 84 1.20 -5.88 -7.82
N LEU A 85 2.44 -5.46 -7.50
CA LEU A 85 3.37 -6.27 -6.71
C LEU A 85 2.84 -6.52 -5.31
N ARG A 86 2.28 -5.49 -4.67
CA ARG A 86 1.68 -5.60 -3.32
C ARG A 86 0.50 -6.58 -3.32
N GLN A 87 -0.39 -6.48 -4.32
CA GLN A 87 -1.54 -7.40 -4.44
C GLN A 87 -1.08 -8.86 -4.62
N LYS A 88 -0.11 -9.11 -5.50
CA LYS A 88 0.45 -10.46 -5.69
C LYS A 88 1.15 -11.02 -4.45
N ALA A 89 1.84 -10.17 -3.70
CA ALA A 89 2.41 -10.58 -2.42
C ALA A 89 1.31 -11.06 -1.45
N ILE A 90 0.19 -10.32 -1.36
CA ILE A 90 -0.97 -10.68 -0.53
C ILE A 90 -1.60 -11.99 -1.00
N GLU A 91 -1.83 -12.16 -2.31
CA GLU A 91 -2.39 -13.38 -2.90
C GLU A 91 -1.55 -14.63 -2.56
N ARG A 92 -0.23 -14.47 -2.52
CA ARG A 92 0.72 -15.54 -2.16
C ARG A 92 0.92 -15.73 -0.66
N GLY A 93 0.18 -14.99 0.17
CA GLY A 93 0.30 -15.06 1.63
C GLY A 93 1.60 -14.45 2.18
N ILE A 94 2.34 -13.69 1.38
CA ILE A 94 3.58 -13.02 1.80
C ILE A 94 3.21 -11.82 2.66
N ARG A 95 3.71 -11.80 3.91
CA ARG A 95 3.49 -10.71 4.84
C ARG A 95 4.72 -9.82 4.93
N PRO A 96 4.56 -8.49 4.94
CA PRO A 96 5.69 -7.58 5.12
C PRO A 96 6.26 -7.63 6.53
N THR A 97 7.54 -7.29 6.62
CA THR A 97 8.27 -7.11 7.88
C THR A 97 8.53 -5.62 8.14
N GLY A 98 9.16 -5.30 9.28
CA GLY A 98 9.64 -3.96 9.59
C GLY A 98 8.57 -2.86 9.48
N ARG A 99 8.84 -1.80 8.71
CA ARG A 99 7.89 -0.69 8.52
C ARG A 99 6.73 -1.08 7.61
N GLY A 100 6.98 -1.94 6.62
CA GLY A 100 5.93 -2.50 5.76
C GLY A 100 4.83 -3.21 6.56
N ARG A 101 5.19 -3.94 7.64
CA ARG A 101 4.23 -4.56 8.58
C ARG A 101 3.27 -3.54 9.16
N ARG A 102 3.81 -2.40 9.62
CA ARG A 102 2.99 -1.33 10.21
C ARG A 102 2.03 -0.71 9.19
N VAL A 103 2.47 -0.51 7.95
CA VAL A 103 1.59 0.00 6.88
C VAL A 103 0.49 -1.02 6.53
N SER A 104 0.83 -2.30 6.43
CA SER A 104 -0.15 -3.36 6.17
C SER A 104 -1.22 -3.47 7.27
N ILE A 105 -0.81 -3.38 8.55
CA ILE A 105 -1.75 -3.35 9.68
C ILE A 105 -2.66 -2.12 9.59
N PHE A 106 -2.11 -0.93 9.35
CA PHE A 106 -2.90 0.29 9.23
C PHE A 106 -3.94 0.18 8.12
N ASN A 107 -3.53 -0.25 6.92
CA ASN A 107 -4.41 -0.36 5.76
C ASN A 107 -5.55 -1.36 6.00
N SER A 108 -5.27 -2.52 6.62
CA SER A 108 -6.31 -3.51 6.90
C SER A 108 -7.31 -3.04 7.95
N LEU A 109 -6.86 -2.35 9.01
CA LEU A 109 -7.73 -1.73 10.01
C LEU A 109 -8.57 -0.60 9.42
N PHE A 110 -7.95 0.24 8.59
CA PHE A 110 -8.64 1.33 7.89
C PHE A 110 -9.76 0.80 6.99
N LEU A 111 -9.47 -0.21 6.17
CA LEU A 111 -10.48 -0.83 5.30
C LEU A 111 -11.60 -1.49 6.10
N SER A 112 -11.27 -2.15 7.22
CA SER A 112 -12.27 -2.76 8.11
C SER A 112 -13.20 -1.72 8.75
N ASP A 113 -12.66 -0.56 9.15
CA ASP A 113 -13.47 0.53 9.68
C ASP A 113 -14.38 1.15 8.60
N LEU A 114 -13.86 1.31 7.38
CA LEU A 114 -14.68 1.76 6.24
C LEU A 114 -15.81 0.76 5.92
N GLU A 115 -15.54 -0.55 5.92
CA GLU A 115 -16.55 -1.57 5.68
C GLU A 115 -17.68 -1.50 6.74
N LYS A 116 -17.32 -1.24 8.00
CA LYS A 116 -18.24 -1.27 9.14
C LYS A 116 -19.03 0.03 9.33
N TYR A 117 -18.41 1.18 9.09
CA TYR A 117 -18.99 2.49 9.44
C TYR A 117 -19.22 3.39 8.22
N GLY A 118 -18.67 3.04 7.06
CA GLY A 118 -18.68 3.87 5.85
C GLY A 118 -17.75 5.10 5.92
N ARG A 119 -17.04 5.29 7.04
CA ARG A 119 -16.01 6.32 7.23
C ARG A 119 -15.05 5.87 8.34
N THR A 120 -13.92 6.54 8.45
CA THR A 120 -12.96 6.27 9.52
C THR A 120 -13.48 6.71 10.88
N HIS A 121 -13.29 5.84 11.88
CA HIS A 121 -13.43 6.17 13.30
C HIS A 121 -12.03 6.40 13.87
N GLU A 122 -11.55 7.64 13.81
CA GLU A 122 -10.15 7.99 14.08
C GLU A 122 -9.61 7.45 15.41
N MET A 123 -10.36 7.63 16.51
CA MET A 123 -9.96 7.14 17.84
C MET A 123 -9.87 5.62 17.89
N GLY A 124 -10.89 4.93 17.37
CA GLY A 124 -10.91 3.45 17.34
C GLY A 124 -9.83 2.88 16.42
N LEU A 125 -9.61 3.50 15.26
CA LEU A 125 -8.56 3.13 14.32
C LEU A 125 -7.18 3.24 14.98
N MET A 126 -6.89 4.38 15.63
CA MET A 126 -5.60 4.58 16.31
C MET A 126 -5.41 3.65 17.50
N MET A 127 -6.46 3.43 18.31
CA MET A 127 -6.39 2.49 19.42
C MET A 127 -6.12 1.06 18.94
N LYS A 128 -6.86 0.59 17.92
CA LYS A 128 -6.62 -0.72 17.30
C LYS A 128 -5.23 -0.80 16.68
N TYR A 129 -4.79 0.25 15.99
CA TYR A 129 -3.46 0.30 15.38
C TYR A 129 -2.37 0.13 16.43
N ASN A 130 -2.39 0.96 17.47
CA ASN A 130 -1.42 0.89 18.58
C ASN A 130 -1.39 -0.47 19.25
N LEU A 131 -2.55 -1.08 19.50
CA LEU A 131 -2.64 -2.44 20.07
C LEU A 131 -2.05 -3.50 19.13
N ASN A 132 -2.37 -3.44 17.83
CA ASN A 132 -1.85 -4.40 16.84
C ASN A 132 -0.35 -4.20 16.53
N THR A 133 0.19 -3.00 16.75
CA THR A 133 1.62 -2.71 16.66
C THR A 133 2.37 -2.91 17.97
N LEU A 134 1.71 -3.35 19.04
CA LEU A 134 2.28 -3.56 20.38
C LEU A 134 2.84 -2.29 21.05
N ASP A 135 2.27 -1.13 20.70
CA ASP A 135 2.67 0.21 21.14
C ASP A 135 1.46 0.95 21.79
N PRO A 136 0.83 0.43 22.86
CA PRO A 136 -0.50 0.88 23.32
C PRO A 136 -0.56 2.35 23.76
N LEU A 137 0.51 2.87 24.36
CA LEU A 137 0.58 4.25 24.87
C LEU A 137 1.21 5.23 23.86
N LYS A 138 1.54 4.77 22.66
CA LYS A 138 2.11 5.63 21.62
C LYS A 138 1.10 6.66 21.17
N ASN A 139 1.51 7.92 21.10
CA ASN A 139 0.64 9.06 20.81
C ASN A 139 -0.46 9.35 21.85
N ALA A 140 -0.46 8.71 23.04
CA ALA A 140 -1.47 8.98 24.07
C ALA A 140 -1.49 10.45 24.50
N PHE A 141 -0.30 11.06 24.65
CA PHE A 141 -0.14 12.49 24.96
C PHE A 141 -0.72 13.39 23.85
N MET A 142 -0.44 13.09 22.58
CA MET A 142 -1.00 13.83 21.44
C MET A 142 -2.52 13.64 21.36
N GLY A 143 -3.00 12.42 21.56
CA GLY A 143 -4.43 12.09 21.61
C GLY A 143 -5.15 12.86 22.71
N PHE A 144 -4.56 12.97 23.90
CA PHE A 144 -5.07 13.79 24.99
C PHE A 144 -5.19 15.27 24.57
N PHE A 145 -4.17 15.83 23.93
CA PHE A 145 -4.20 17.22 23.47
C PHE A 145 -5.22 17.49 22.36
N LEU A 146 -5.40 16.54 21.43
CA LEU A 146 -6.44 16.65 20.40
C LEU A 146 -7.84 16.52 21.00
N PHE A 147 -7.99 15.67 22.00
CA PHE A 147 -9.24 15.49 22.74
C PHE A 147 -9.62 16.75 23.52
N THR A 148 -8.70 17.37 24.26
CA THR A 148 -8.97 18.63 25.00
C THR A 148 -9.33 19.78 24.06
N LYS A 149 -8.88 19.75 22.80
CA LYS A 149 -9.25 20.70 21.75
C LYS A 149 -10.53 20.34 20.99
N GLY A 150 -11.24 19.28 21.38
CA GLY A 150 -12.46 18.82 20.69
C GLY A 150 -12.22 18.33 19.25
N LYS A 151 -10.97 18.04 18.88
CA LYS A 151 -10.60 17.61 17.52
C LYS A 151 -10.68 16.09 17.34
N LEU A 152 -10.96 15.35 18.42
CA LEU A 152 -11.01 13.89 18.41
C LEU A 152 -12.39 13.39 18.86
N ASN A 153 -13.06 12.63 17.99
CA ASN A 153 -14.36 12.05 18.29
C ASN A 153 -14.20 10.65 18.90
N ILE A 154 -14.72 10.44 20.11
CA ILE A 154 -14.67 9.14 20.81
C ILE A 154 -15.62 8.11 20.16
N GLY A 155 -16.81 8.55 19.74
CA GLY A 155 -17.82 7.69 19.13
C GLY A 155 -17.63 7.49 17.62
N PRO A 156 -17.97 6.32 17.07
CA PRO A 156 -17.97 6.11 15.63
C PRO A 156 -19.10 6.91 14.98
N HIS A 157 -18.76 7.74 14.00
CA HIS A 157 -19.74 8.44 13.16
C HIS A 157 -20.08 7.55 11.96
N ARG A 158 -21.35 7.31 11.66
CA ARG A 158 -21.79 6.63 10.44
C ARG A 158 -22.25 7.63 9.38
N ILE A 159 -21.95 7.36 8.12
CA ILE A 159 -22.48 8.17 7.01
C ILE A 159 -23.79 7.58 6.48
N LYS A 160 -24.62 8.39 5.82
CA LYS A 160 -25.85 7.92 5.16
C LYS A 160 -25.57 6.82 4.12
N GLY A 161 -24.50 6.97 3.34
CA GLY A 161 -24.05 6.03 2.30
C GLY A 161 -23.27 4.80 2.79
N ALA A 162 -23.32 4.46 4.09
CA ALA A 162 -22.53 3.35 4.62
C ALA A 162 -22.91 2.00 4.00
N LYS A 163 -24.19 1.82 3.64
CA LYS A 163 -24.68 0.62 2.94
C LYS A 163 -24.10 0.50 1.53
N ASP A 164 -23.92 1.62 0.82
CA ASP A 164 -23.33 1.62 -0.52
C ASP A 164 -21.85 1.21 -0.49
N ILE A 165 -21.09 1.71 0.49
CA ILE A 165 -19.70 1.32 0.69
C ILE A 165 -19.59 -0.18 0.97
N LYS A 166 -20.45 -0.71 1.86
CA LYS A 166 -20.50 -2.14 2.16
C LYS A 166 -20.78 -2.96 0.89
N ARG A 167 -21.76 -2.54 0.08
CA ARG A 167 -22.11 -3.17 -1.20
C ARG A 167 -20.95 -3.15 -2.19
N ILE A 168 -20.20 -2.04 -2.28
CA ILE A 168 -19.00 -1.96 -3.13
C ILE A 168 -17.96 -2.98 -2.70
N MET A 169 -17.67 -3.08 -1.40
CA MET A 169 -16.69 -4.05 -0.88
C MET A 169 -17.14 -5.50 -1.08
N GLU A 170 -18.43 -5.80 -0.89
CA GLU A 170 -19.00 -7.12 -1.18
C GLU A 170 -18.88 -7.49 -2.67
N ASN A 171 -19.15 -6.54 -3.57
CA ASN A 171 -18.97 -6.74 -5.00
C ASN A 171 -17.51 -6.99 -5.38
N VAL A 172 -16.55 -6.26 -4.79
CA VAL A 172 -15.12 -6.50 -5.02
C VAL A 172 -14.72 -7.91 -4.58
N LYS A 173 -15.14 -8.34 -3.38
CA LYS A 173 -14.89 -9.69 -2.88
C LYS A 173 -15.47 -10.77 -3.81
N ARG A 174 -16.65 -10.55 -4.38
CA ARG A 174 -17.26 -11.44 -5.37
C ARG A 174 -16.42 -11.54 -6.65
N LEU A 175 -16.03 -10.40 -7.22
CA LEU A 175 -15.21 -10.35 -8.44
C LEU A 175 -13.82 -10.97 -8.24
N GLU A 176 -13.22 -10.81 -7.06
CA GLU A 176 -11.95 -11.46 -6.72
C GLU A 176 -12.09 -12.98 -6.58
N ALA A 177 -13.23 -13.48 -6.09
CA ALA A 177 -13.51 -14.91 -6.01
C ALA A 177 -13.74 -15.54 -7.39
N GLU A 178 -14.36 -14.81 -8.32
CA GLU A 178 -14.58 -15.26 -9.71
C GLU A 178 -13.28 -15.34 -10.54
N LYS A 179 -12.22 -14.64 -10.13
CA LYS A 179 -10.90 -14.63 -10.81
C LYS A 179 -9.94 -15.72 -10.34
N LYS A 180 -10.25 -16.41 -9.23
CA LYS A 180 -9.47 -17.52 -8.70
C LYS A 180 -9.88 -18.83 -9.34
#